data_AF-A0A8J7RZC4-F1
#
_entry.id   AF-A0A8J7RZC4-F1
#
_cell.length_a   1.000
_cell.length_b   1.000
_cell.length_c   1.000
_cell.angle_alpha   90.00
_cell.angle_beta   90.00
_cell.angle_gamma   90.00
#
_symmetry.space_group_name_H-M   'P 1'
#
loop_
_entity.id
_entity.type
_entity.pdbx_description
1 polymer ?
#
loop_
_entity_poly.entity_id
_entity_poly.type
_entity_poly.pdbx_seq_one_letter_code
_entity_poly.pdbx_strand_id
1 'polypeptide(L)'
;MKKIKKIHAMLYAMEQDPAIGRTKLMKFIFFVDLIHYNQRGVTLFDSIYLRMPNGPVDSVAYALTGETNDFFTVKKSRGSRNNPVTGPYDHYLFQVRVPVKTEIFSRYELALFHMVLTALRTKKAATVSSLTHHLRLWREFRDGDEIPPDYFGLDADEIRLLENFGFFVDGFQREFCTRMTPLSRDLAEAIYPLAHERVVKVEEVLDDLVVQYPLPTLAVFYDTFLAWDDTFRSALRVNPAAVSSLTAECCDALCFVSCAVHAGMVEEDELAAYCEEVEEKFDAVREDLCQEHPEDLCAVEMDGGDLLDRTMHLSRSLALENLSPGRR
;
A
#
# COMPACT_ATOMS: atom_id res chain seq x y z
N MET A 1 0.13 3.20 19.10
CA MET A 1 0.11 2.10 18.11
C MET A 1 1.16 2.26 17.00
N LYS A 2 1.25 3.40 16.31
CA LYS A 2 2.20 3.58 15.19
C LYS A 2 3.69 3.46 15.55
N LYS A 3 4.11 3.93 16.75
CA LYS A 3 5.50 3.74 17.24
C LYS A 3 5.90 2.27 17.39
N ILE A 4 5.02 1.42 17.92
CA ILE A 4 5.31 -0.02 18.06
C ILE A 4 5.33 -0.70 16.69
N LYS A 5 4.45 -0.28 15.77
CA LYS A 5 4.42 -0.73 14.38
C LYS A 5 5.73 -0.41 13.65
N LYS A 6 6.26 0.81 13.79
CA LYS A 6 7.58 1.23 13.29
C LYS A 6 8.73 0.37 13.82
N ILE A 7 8.73 0.08 15.13
CA ILE A 7 9.75 -0.78 15.75
C ILE A 7 9.72 -2.17 15.14
N HIS A 8 8.54 -2.79 15.05
CA HIS A 8 8.43 -4.13 14.46
C HIS A 8 8.73 -4.14 12.95
N ALA A 9 8.51 -3.05 12.22
CA ALA A 9 8.93 -2.95 10.82
C ALA A 9 10.47 -2.92 10.71
N MET A 10 11.16 -2.21 11.61
CA MET A 10 12.62 -2.26 11.68
C MET A 10 13.12 -3.67 12.03
N LEU A 11 12.48 -4.33 13.00
CA LEU A 11 12.84 -5.70 13.37
C LEU A 11 12.62 -6.67 12.21
N TYR A 12 11.50 -6.53 11.48
CA TYR A 12 11.23 -7.30 10.26
C TYR A 12 12.36 -7.12 9.25
N ALA A 13 12.76 -5.87 8.96
CA ALA A 13 13.88 -5.60 8.07
C ALA A 13 15.21 -6.22 8.53
N MET A 14 15.50 -6.20 9.83
CA MET A 14 16.71 -6.82 10.40
C MET A 14 16.69 -8.35 10.35
N GLU A 15 15.52 -8.99 10.51
CA GLU A 15 15.40 -10.45 10.39
C GLU A 15 15.51 -10.89 8.91
N GLN A 16 14.88 -10.16 8.00
CA GLN A 16 14.86 -10.48 6.56
C GLN A 16 16.17 -10.09 5.83
N ASP A 17 16.94 -9.16 6.37
CA ASP A 17 18.29 -8.82 5.92
C ASP A 17 19.22 -8.60 7.14
N PRO A 18 19.80 -9.68 7.72
CA PRO A 18 20.69 -9.56 8.88
C PRO A 18 21.96 -8.74 8.62
N ALA A 19 22.28 -8.45 7.35
CA ALA A 19 23.39 -7.60 6.95
C ALA A 19 22.97 -6.13 6.72
N ILE A 20 21.70 -5.77 6.96
CA ILE A 20 21.20 -4.42 6.73
C ILE A 20 21.94 -3.41 7.62
N GLY A 21 22.68 -2.51 6.96
CA GLY A 21 23.35 -1.41 7.66
C GLY A 21 22.37 -0.28 8.01
N ARG A 22 22.74 0.54 9.00
CA ARG A 22 21.91 1.65 9.51
C ARG A 22 21.36 2.56 8.41
N THR A 23 22.18 2.93 7.42
CA THR A 23 21.72 3.76 6.29
C THR A 23 20.60 3.10 5.51
N LYS A 24 20.73 1.82 5.14
CA LYS A 24 19.67 1.11 4.42
C LYS A 24 18.42 0.94 5.27
N LEU A 25 18.58 0.68 6.57
CA LEU A 25 17.45 0.56 7.49
C LEU A 25 16.66 1.88 7.61
N MET A 26 17.33 3.04 7.66
CA MET A 26 16.64 4.34 7.62
C MET A 26 15.92 4.57 6.29
N LYS A 27 16.52 4.12 5.19
CA LYS A 27 15.90 4.20 3.86
C LYS A 27 14.73 3.26 3.70
N PHE A 28 14.77 2.09 4.32
CA PHE A 28 13.65 1.17 4.37
C PHE A 28 12.43 1.86 5.00
N ILE A 29 12.58 2.43 6.20
CA ILE A 29 11.47 3.16 6.88
C ILE A 29 10.96 4.32 6.02
N PHE A 30 11.88 5.12 5.46
CA PHE A 30 11.53 6.23 4.58
C PHE A 30 10.75 5.80 3.33
N PHE A 31 11.20 4.80 2.58
CA PHE A 31 10.53 4.36 1.36
C PHE A 31 9.20 3.68 1.63
N VAL A 32 9.07 2.97 2.75
CA VAL A 32 7.78 2.44 3.20
C VAL A 32 6.78 3.57 3.40
N ASP A 33 7.13 4.62 4.16
CA ASP A 33 6.23 5.77 4.36
C ASP A 33 5.97 6.52 3.05
N LEU A 34 6.98 6.67 2.19
CA LEU A 34 6.86 7.37 0.91
C LEU A 34 5.88 6.68 -0.03
N ILE A 35 6.04 5.38 -0.24
CA ILE A 35 5.18 4.61 -1.14
C ILE A 35 3.76 4.53 -0.56
N HIS A 36 3.64 4.27 0.75
CA HIS A 36 2.34 4.24 1.41
C HIS A 36 1.61 5.58 1.31
N TYR A 37 2.31 6.71 1.48
CA TYR A 37 1.73 8.05 1.30
C TYR A 37 1.19 8.25 -0.10
N ASN A 38 1.92 7.84 -1.13
CA ASN A 38 1.48 7.99 -2.51
C ASN A 38 0.36 7.02 -2.91
N GLN A 39 0.06 6.03 -2.07
CA GLN A 39 -1.05 5.09 -2.26
C GLN A 39 -2.27 5.45 -1.38
N ARG A 40 -2.05 6.02 -0.18
CA ARG A 40 -3.10 6.20 0.85
C ARG A 40 -3.32 7.65 1.29
N GLY A 41 -2.49 8.57 0.83
CA GLY A 41 -2.52 9.98 1.25
C GLY A 41 -2.05 10.23 2.69
N VAL A 42 -1.53 9.21 3.38
CA VAL A 42 -1.01 9.30 4.74
C VAL A 42 0.24 8.42 4.88
N THR A 43 1.14 8.76 5.80
CA THR A 43 2.30 7.91 6.11
C THR A 43 1.89 6.74 7.01
N LEU A 44 2.56 5.60 6.85
CA LEU A 44 2.26 4.40 7.62
C LEU A 44 2.63 4.57 9.10
N PHE A 45 3.76 5.22 9.36
CA PHE A 45 4.32 5.33 10.70
C PHE A 45 4.16 6.70 11.36
N ASP A 46 3.60 7.70 10.67
CA ASP A 46 3.40 9.06 11.20
C ASP A 46 4.71 9.67 11.71
N SER A 47 5.72 9.52 10.85
CA SER A 47 7.11 9.82 11.12
C SER A 47 7.41 11.30 10.86
N ILE A 48 8.22 11.89 11.73
CA ILE A 48 8.84 13.20 11.48
C ILE A 48 10.20 12.94 10.83
N TYR A 49 10.32 13.35 9.57
CA TYR A 49 11.54 13.17 8.79
C TYR A 49 12.41 14.42 8.83
N LEU A 50 13.69 14.22 9.10
CA LEU A 50 14.70 15.26 9.00
C LEU A 50 15.52 15.05 7.72
N ARG A 51 15.80 16.14 7.01
CA ARG A 51 16.77 16.12 5.92
C ARG A 51 18.17 15.99 6.51
N MET A 52 18.92 14.95 6.11
CA MET A 52 20.30 14.70 6.56
C MET A 52 21.24 14.50 5.37
N PRO A 53 22.58 14.53 5.57
CA PRO A 53 23.54 14.47 4.45
C PRO A 53 23.46 13.20 3.60
N ASN A 54 22.98 12.09 4.19
CA ASN A 54 22.78 10.81 3.50
C ASN A 54 21.30 10.56 3.16
N GLY A 55 20.54 11.64 2.99
CA GLY A 55 19.11 11.64 2.69
C GLY A 55 18.20 11.70 3.92
N PRO A 56 16.87 11.65 3.72
CA PRO A 56 15.88 11.74 4.80
C PRO A 56 16.02 10.63 5.83
N VAL A 57 15.76 10.94 7.10
CA VAL A 57 15.72 9.98 8.21
C VAL A 57 14.53 10.26 9.14
N ASP A 58 13.87 9.21 9.61
CA ASP A 58 12.91 9.32 10.71
C ASP A 58 13.67 9.56 12.01
N SER A 59 13.32 10.64 12.72
CA SER A 59 14.03 11.07 13.93
C SER A 59 14.05 10.00 15.04
N VAL A 60 12.94 9.28 15.22
CA VAL A 60 12.78 8.25 16.26
C VAL A 60 13.57 6.99 15.93
N ALA A 61 13.44 6.47 14.71
CA ALA A 61 14.19 5.32 14.21
C ALA A 61 15.70 5.62 14.19
N TYR A 62 16.08 6.85 13.82
CA TYR A 62 17.47 7.27 13.85
C TYR A 62 18.03 7.22 15.28
N ALA A 63 17.31 7.74 16.28
CA ALA A 63 17.72 7.66 17.67
C ALA A 63 17.81 6.21 18.18
N LEU A 64 16.78 5.39 17.91
CA LEU A 64 16.72 3.99 18.35
C LEU A 64 17.85 3.13 17.79
N THR A 65 18.30 3.40 16.57
CA THR A 65 19.36 2.62 15.91
C THR A 65 20.78 3.04 16.28
N GLY A 66 20.93 4.06 17.13
CA GLY A 66 22.24 4.53 17.59
C GLY A 66 22.87 3.62 18.66
N GLU A 67 22.06 2.97 19.49
CA GLU A 67 22.49 2.24 20.68
C GLU A 67 21.65 0.98 20.93
N THR A 68 22.22 0.03 21.68
CA THR A 68 21.51 -1.17 22.14
C THR A 68 20.32 -0.80 23.02
N ASN A 69 19.20 -1.46 22.80
CA ASN A 69 17.95 -1.23 23.53
C ASN A 69 17.23 -2.56 23.79
N ASP A 70 16.00 -2.49 24.28
CA ASP A 70 15.19 -3.67 24.64
C ASP A 70 14.83 -4.55 23.43
N PHE A 71 14.80 -3.99 22.22
CA PHE A 71 14.34 -4.66 21.00
C PHE A 71 15.49 -5.30 20.21
N PHE A 72 16.66 -4.67 20.20
CA PHE A 72 17.84 -5.16 19.47
C PHE A 72 19.16 -4.66 20.06
N THR A 73 20.22 -5.42 19.83
CA THR A 73 21.61 -5.06 20.14
C THR A 73 22.25 -4.37 18.94
N VAL A 74 23.03 -3.31 19.19
CA VAL A 74 23.81 -2.60 18.18
C VAL A 74 25.29 -2.84 18.41
N LYS A 75 25.97 -3.44 17.43
CA LYS A 75 27.44 -3.53 17.41
C LYS A 75 27.97 -2.49 16.43
N LYS A 76 28.69 -1.51 16.97
CA LYS A 76 29.32 -0.44 16.21
C LYS A 76 30.81 -0.76 15.99
N SER A 77 31.26 -0.77 14.75
CA SER A 77 32.68 -0.85 14.42
C SER A 77 33.07 0.31 13.52
N ARG A 78 34.25 0.88 13.76
CA ARG A 78 34.76 1.97 12.93
C ARG A 78 35.55 1.37 11.77
N GLY A 79 35.19 1.74 10.55
CA GLY A 79 35.98 1.37 9.37
C GLY A 79 37.41 1.93 9.46
N SER A 80 38.36 1.20 8.89
CA SER A 80 39.76 1.65 8.85
C SER A 80 39.94 2.67 7.74
N ARG A 81 40.59 3.80 8.03
CA ARG A 81 40.97 4.82 7.02
C ARG A 81 41.79 4.24 5.87
N ASN A 82 42.51 3.15 6.11
CA ASN A 82 43.38 2.50 5.14
C ASN A 82 42.69 1.38 4.35
N ASN A 83 41.41 1.09 4.63
CA ASN A 83 40.67 0.06 3.93
C ASN A 83 39.72 0.71 2.90
N PRO A 84 40.00 0.58 1.60
CA PRO A 84 39.18 1.20 0.54
C PRO A 84 37.76 0.64 0.47
N VAL A 85 37.49 -0.51 1.11
CA VAL A 85 36.16 -1.14 1.14
C VAL A 85 35.27 -0.60 2.27
N THR A 86 35.86 -0.27 3.43
CA THR A 86 35.08 0.16 4.62
C THR A 86 35.14 1.67 4.89
N GLY A 87 36.17 2.36 4.40
CA GLY A 87 36.36 3.79 4.61
C GLY A 87 36.37 4.20 6.09
N PRO A 88 36.31 5.51 6.41
CA PRO A 88 36.28 5.98 7.81
C PRO A 88 34.88 5.87 8.47
N TYR A 89 33.93 5.18 7.85
CA TYR A 89 32.52 5.17 8.25
C TYR A 89 32.25 4.20 9.39
N ASP A 90 31.26 4.55 10.20
CA ASP A 90 30.74 3.67 11.24
C ASP A 90 29.87 2.57 10.61
N HIS A 91 30.22 1.32 10.89
CA HIS A 91 29.45 0.14 10.50
C HIS A 91 28.60 -0.29 11.69
N TYR A 92 27.32 -0.56 11.41
CA TYR A 92 26.33 -0.96 12.40
C TYR A 92 25.86 -2.36 12.04
N LEU A 93 25.96 -3.28 12.99
CA LEU A 93 25.35 -4.60 12.92
C LEU A 93 24.27 -4.69 13.98
N PHE A 94 23.07 -5.09 13.55
CA PHE A 94 21.92 -5.24 14.43
C PHE A 94 21.69 -6.72 14.75
N GLN A 95 21.35 -7.01 16.00
CA GLN A 95 20.91 -8.35 16.42
C GLN A 95 19.59 -8.22 17.16
N VAL A 96 18.53 -8.73 16.56
CA VAL A 96 17.17 -8.72 17.12
C VAL A 96 17.14 -9.51 18.44
N ARG A 97 16.44 -8.95 19.45
CA ARG A 97 16.29 -9.53 20.81
C ARG A 97 14.87 -9.99 21.13
N VAL A 98 13.88 -9.54 20.34
CA VAL A 98 12.47 -9.89 20.53
C VAL A 98 11.88 -10.37 19.21
N PRO A 99 10.94 -11.33 19.22
CA PRO A 99 10.30 -11.78 17.99
C PRO A 99 9.55 -10.64 17.30
N VAL A 100 9.62 -10.60 15.98
CA VAL A 100 8.78 -9.72 15.16
C VAL A 100 7.33 -10.13 15.32
N LYS A 101 6.47 -9.15 15.63
CA LYS A 101 5.03 -9.32 15.65
C LYS A 101 4.48 -8.97 14.27
N THR A 102 4.37 -9.97 13.39
CA THR A 102 3.87 -9.75 12.02
C THR A 102 2.37 -9.52 11.98
N GLU A 103 1.64 -10.00 12.99
CA GLU A 103 0.18 -9.91 13.12
C GLU A 103 -0.36 -8.48 13.27
N ILE A 104 0.50 -7.50 13.53
CA ILE A 104 0.11 -6.08 13.61
C ILE A 104 0.09 -5.38 12.24
N PHE A 105 0.56 -6.08 11.19
CA PHE A 105 0.64 -5.58 9.83
C PHE A 105 -0.41 -6.23 8.95
N SER A 106 -0.98 -5.47 8.02
CA SER A 106 -1.82 -6.05 6.98
C SER A 106 -0.97 -6.79 5.95
N ARG A 107 -1.60 -7.65 5.14
CA ARG A 107 -0.89 -8.37 4.07
C ARG A 107 -0.21 -7.40 3.10
N TYR A 108 -0.88 -6.30 2.77
CA TYR A 108 -0.31 -5.23 1.95
C TYR A 108 0.94 -4.60 2.59
N GLU A 109 0.91 -4.27 3.87
CA GLU A 109 2.08 -3.68 4.54
C GLU A 109 3.28 -4.62 4.55
N LEU A 110 3.07 -5.93 4.78
CA LEU A 110 4.12 -6.93 4.68
C LEU A 110 4.65 -7.06 3.24
N ALA A 111 3.78 -7.04 2.24
CA ALA A 111 4.18 -7.04 0.84
C ALA A 111 4.99 -5.78 0.47
N LEU A 112 4.58 -4.62 0.97
CA LEU A 112 5.31 -3.36 0.83
C LEU A 112 6.70 -3.45 1.47
N PHE A 113 6.81 -4.01 2.67
CA PHE A 113 8.11 -4.18 3.33
C PHE A 113 9.03 -5.08 2.51
N HIS A 114 8.50 -6.21 2.01
CA HIS A 114 9.27 -7.12 1.19
C HIS A 114 9.74 -6.46 -0.12
N MET A 115 8.85 -5.76 -0.84
CA MET A 115 9.16 -5.03 -2.05
C MET A 115 10.29 -4.02 -1.82
N VAL A 116 10.18 -3.20 -0.76
CA VAL A 116 11.21 -2.21 -0.42
C VAL A 116 12.53 -2.89 -0.06
N LEU A 117 12.51 -3.95 0.75
CA LEU A 117 13.73 -4.68 1.11
C LEU A 117 14.41 -5.31 -0.10
N THR A 118 13.64 -5.91 -1.01
CA THR A 118 14.17 -6.52 -2.23
C THR A 118 14.85 -5.47 -3.12
N ALA A 119 14.23 -4.30 -3.30
CA ALA A 119 14.83 -3.18 -4.03
C ALA A 119 16.13 -2.68 -3.36
N LEU A 120 16.17 -2.60 -2.04
CA LEU A 120 17.33 -2.12 -1.29
C LEU A 120 18.46 -3.14 -1.17
N ARG A 121 18.15 -4.44 -1.07
CA ARG A 121 19.12 -5.51 -0.78
C ARG A 121 20.24 -5.55 -1.82
N THR A 122 19.90 -5.42 -3.09
CA THR A 122 20.84 -5.51 -4.22
C THR A 122 21.74 -4.28 -4.41
N LYS A 123 21.46 -3.18 -3.70
CA LYS A 123 22.12 -1.88 -3.93
C LYS A 123 23.12 -1.55 -2.84
N LYS A 124 24.12 -0.72 -3.12
CA LYS A 124 25.02 -0.18 -2.08
C LYS A 124 24.32 0.95 -1.33
N ALA A 125 24.64 1.15 -0.05
CA ALA A 125 24.07 2.23 0.75
C ALA A 125 24.29 3.63 0.11
N ALA A 126 25.43 3.84 -0.53
CA ALA A 126 25.72 5.06 -1.29
C ALA A 126 24.76 5.26 -2.47
N THR A 127 24.45 4.20 -3.21
CA THR A 127 23.50 4.23 -4.33
C THR A 127 22.08 4.57 -3.85
N VAL A 128 21.64 3.96 -2.76
CA VAL A 128 20.33 4.25 -2.15
C VAL A 128 20.26 5.70 -1.63
N SER A 129 21.36 6.20 -1.04
CA SER A 129 21.42 7.59 -0.57
C SER A 129 21.35 8.57 -1.74
N SER A 130 22.10 8.28 -2.82
CA SER A 130 22.07 9.08 -4.06
C SER A 130 20.67 9.16 -4.65
N LEU A 131 19.90 8.06 -4.66
CA LEU A 131 18.51 8.09 -5.11
C LEU A 131 17.70 9.15 -4.36
N THR A 132 17.77 9.17 -3.03
CA THR A 132 17.00 10.13 -2.23
C THR A 132 17.42 11.59 -2.45
N HIS A 133 18.64 11.84 -2.95
CA HIS A 133 19.11 13.20 -3.24
C HIS A 133 18.51 13.78 -4.53
N HIS A 134 17.90 12.94 -5.38
CA HIS A 134 17.19 13.40 -6.57
C HIS A 134 15.73 13.80 -6.27
N LEU A 135 15.20 13.43 -5.10
CA LEU A 135 13.85 13.80 -4.68
C LEU A 135 13.77 15.25 -4.21
N ARG A 136 12.68 15.94 -4.52
CA ARG A 136 12.40 17.33 -4.12
C ARG A 136 12.49 17.52 -2.61
N LEU A 137 11.91 16.58 -1.85
CA LEU A 137 11.92 16.55 -0.38
C LEU A 137 13.32 16.57 0.24
N TRP A 138 14.37 16.26 -0.52
CA TRP A 138 15.75 16.39 -0.07
C TRP A 138 16.46 17.59 -0.67
N ARG A 139 16.20 17.91 -1.95
CA ARG A 139 16.87 19.00 -2.67
C ARG A 139 16.49 20.38 -2.15
N GLU A 140 15.26 20.54 -1.67
CA GLU A 140 14.69 21.85 -1.33
C GLU A 140 14.92 22.25 0.14
N PHE A 141 15.49 21.36 0.96
CA PHE A 141 15.68 21.57 2.40
C PHE A 141 17.16 21.48 2.82
N ARG A 142 17.49 22.09 3.96
CA ARG A 142 18.85 22.09 4.55
C ARG A 142 19.00 21.00 5.60
N ASP A 143 20.26 20.65 5.91
CA ASP A 143 20.54 19.61 6.90
C ASP A 143 19.97 20.01 8.26
N GLY A 144 19.19 19.11 8.86
CA GLY A 144 18.48 19.33 10.12
C GLY A 144 17.07 19.88 9.97
N ASP A 145 16.65 20.30 8.78
CA ASP A 145 15.28 20.76 8.55
C ASP A 145 14.30 19.59 8.61
N GLU A 146 13.12 19.85 9.16
CA GLU A 146 11.97 18.96 9.08
C GLU A 146 11.38 19.00 7.67
N ILE A 147 11.09 17.82 7.11
CA ILE A 147 10.46 17.67 5.79
C ILE A 147 8.93 17.72 5.98
N PRO A 148 8.23 18.71 5.39
CA PRO A 148 6.78 18.79 5.50
C PRO A 148 6.08 17.58 4.85
N PRO A 149 4.92 17.14 5.38
CA PRO A 149 4.19 15.99 4.82
C PRO A 149 3.84 16.13 3.34
N ASP A 150 3.47 17.33 2.88
CA ASP A 150 3.07 17.58 1.49
C ASP A 150 4.20 17.27 0.48
N TYR A 151 5.46 17.28 0.92
CA TYR A 151 6.61 16.92 0.09
C TYR A 151 6.75 15.41 -0.14
N PHE A 152 5.95 14.57 0.52
CA PHE A 152 5.85 13.15 0.22
C PHE A 152 5.06 12.87 -1.06
N GLY A 153 4.22 13.81 -1.52
CA GLY A 153 3.53 13.71 -2.80
C GLY A 153 4.52 13.76 -3.95
N LEU A 154 4.66 12.63 -4.66
CA LEU A 154 5.59 12.48 -5.76
C LEU A 154 5.00 13.04 -7.05
N ASP A 155 5.84 13.74 -7.81
CA ASP A 155 5.53 14.06 -9.19
C ASP A 155 5.84 12.89 -10.15
N ALA A 156 5.46 13.04 -11.42
CA ALA A 156 5.64 12.00 -12.42
C ALA A 156 7.12 11.66 -12.70
N ASP A 157 8.06 12.61 -12.53
CA ASP A 157 9.49 12.36 -12.68
C ASP A 157 10.05 11.56 -11.51
N GLU A 158 9.62 11.89 -10.28
CA GLU A 158 10.01 11.19 -9.07
C GLU A 158 9.45 9.75 -9.04
N ILE A 159 8.22 9.54 -9.51
CA ILE A 159 7.64 8.19 -9.68
C ILE A 159 8.51 7.36 -10.62
N ARG A 160 8.79 7.87 -11.84
CA ARG A 160 9.65 7.18 -12.81
C ARG A 160 11.03 6.87 -12.25
N LEU A 161 11.60 7.80 -11.48
CA LEU A 161 12.89 7.61 -10.83
C LEU A 161 12.86 6.43 -9.84
N LEU A 162 11.80 6.30 -9.04
CA LEU A 162 11.65 5.20 -8.09
C LEU A 162 11.39 3.87 -8.79
N GLU A 163 10.58 3.85 -9.84
CA GLU A 163 10.32 2.65 -10.64
C GLU A 163 11.58 2.12 -11.32
N ASN A 164 12.40 3.01 -11.89
CA ASN A 164 13.72 2.64 -12.44
C ASN A 164 14.67 2.08 -11.37
N PHE A 165 14.43 2.36 -10.10
CA PHE A 165 15.20 1.79 -8.99
C PHE A 165 14.70 0.40 -8.57
N GLY A 166 13.50 0.00 -9.00
CA GLY A 166 12.85 -1.27 -8.67
C GLY A 166 11.74 -1.15 -7.61
N PHE A 167 11.21 0.06 -7.37
CA PHE A 167 10.01 0.22 -6.54
C PHE A 167 8.74 0.17 -7.38
N PHE A 168 7.65 -0.31 -6.80
CA PHE A 168 6.32 -0.25 -7.40
C PHE A 168 5.50 0.83 -6.68
N VAL A 169 5.29 1.95 -7.37
CA VAL A 169 4.67 3.16 -6.77
C VAL A 169 3.37 3.51 -7.46
N ASP A 170 3.32 3.36 -8.79
CA ASP A 170 2.19 3.77 -9.61
C ASP A 170 1.44 2.58 -10.21
N GLY A 171 0.21 2.83 -10.66
CA GLY A 171 -0.70 1.81 -11.18
C GLY A 171 -2.13 2.03 -10.72
N PHE A 172 -3.02 1.12 -11.11
CA PHE A 172 -4.45 1.24 -10.82
C PHE A 172 -4.75 1.33 -9.32
N GLN A 173 -4.00 0.60 -8.48
CA GLN A 173 -4.12 0.69 -7.02
C GLN A 173 -3.93 2.11 -6.49
N ARG A 174 -3.01 2.88 -7.08
CA ARG A 174 -2.75 4.26 -6.67
C ARG A 174 -3.88 5.19 -7.12
N GLU A 175 -4.32 5.05 -8.37
CA GLU A 175 -5.44 5.83 -8.91
C GLU A 175 -6.72 5.60 -8.11
N PHE A 176 -7.08 4.32 -7.93
CA PHE A 176 -8.24 3.91 -7.14
C PHE A 176 -8.20 4.49 -5.73
N CYS A 177 -7.11 4.27 -4.98
CA CYS A 177 -7.03 4.69 -3.60
C CYS A 177 -6.96 6.21 -3.43
N THR A 178 -6.31 6.92 -4.36
CA THR A 178 -6.24 8.40 -4.33
C THR A 178 -7.60 9.03 -4.60
N ARG A 179 -8.45 8.41 -5.43
CA ARG A 179 -9.82 8.88 -5.69
C ARG A 179 -10.79 8.47 -4.57
N MET A 180 -10.79 7.21 -4.19
CA MET A 180 -11.82 6.66 -3.30
C MET A 180 -11.61 7.01 -1.83
N THR A 181 -10.37 7.13 -1.36
CA THR A 181 -10.10 7.44 0.06
C THR A 181 -10.66 8.80 0.51
N PRO A 182 -10.40 9.94 -0.18
CA PRO A 182 -11.02 11.21 0.20
C PRO A 182 -12.54 11.19 -0.03
N LEU A 183 -13.00 10.61 -1.15
CA LEU A 183 -14.43 10.53 -1.47
C LEU A 183 -15.23 9.80 -0.39
N SER A 184 -14.78 8.63 0.02
CA SER A 184 -15.44 7.82 1.05
C SER A 184 -15.43 8.47 2.43
N ARG A 185 -14.39 9.23 2.77
CA ARG A 185 -14.35 10.01 4.01
C ARG A 185 -15.40 11.12 4.00
N ASP A 186 -15.46 11.89 2.91
CA ASP A 186 -16.43 12.96 2.74
C ASP A 186 -17.87 12.44 2.79
N LEU A 187 -18.09 11.20 2.30
CA LEU A 187 -19.39 10.52 2.34
C LEU A 187 -19.74 10.01 3.73
N ALA A 188 -18.78 9.42 4.46
CA ALA A 188 -19.00 8.93 5.82
C ALA A 188 -19.31 10.06 6.82
N GLU A 189 -18.82 11.27 6.57
CA GLU A 189 -19.09 12.46 7.39
C GLU A 189 -20.35 13.24 6.95
N ALA A 190 -21.00 12.82 5.86
CA ALA A 190 -22.16 13.52 5.32
C ALA A 190 -23.44 13.28 6.15
N ILE A 191 -24.35 14.26 6.12
CA ILE A 191 -25.69 14.10 6.70
C ILE A 191 -26.49 13.14 5.81
N TYR A 192 -27.02 12.09 6.43
CA TYR A 192 -27.91 11.12 5.79
C TYR A 192 -29.39 11.54 5.91
N PRO A 193 -30.24 11.31 4.89
CA PRO A 193 -29.95 10.72 3.58
C PRO A 193 -29.13 11.63 2.67
N LEU A 194 -28.28 11.03 1.84
CA LEU A 194 -27.53 11.77 0.82
C LEU A 194 -28.47 12.34 -0.24
N ALA A 195 -28.20 13.56 -0.71
CA ALA A 195 -28.93 14.13 -1.84
C ALA A 195 -28.70 13.30 -3.11
N HIS A 196 -29.74 13.10 -3.92
CA HIS A 196 -29.67 12.29 -5.15
C HIS A 196 -28.53 12.73 -6.09
N GLU A 197 -28.34 14.04 -6.30
CA GLU A 197 -27.25 14.58 -7.11
C GLU A 197 -25.86 14.18 -6.61
N ARG A 198 -25.71 13.97 -5.29
CA ARG A 198 -24.45 13.54 -4.70
C ARG A 198 -24.22 12.05 -4.93
N VAL A 199 -25.27 11.24 -4.87
CA VAL A 199 -25.20 9.80 -5.18
C VAL A 199 -24.80 9.59 -6.64
N VAL A 200 -25.43 10.31 -7.58
CA VAL A 200 -25.12 10.22 -9.02
C VAL A 200 -23.64 10.55 -9.29
N LYS A 201 -23.10 11.60 -8.68
CA LYS A 201 -21.67 11.95 -8.85
C LYS A 201 -20.71 10.89 -8.31
N VAL A 202 -21.10 10.16 -7.27
CA VAL A 202 -20.31 9.04 -6.74
C VAL A 202 -20.38 7.87 -7.71
N GLU A 203 -21.57 7.56 -8.23
CA GLU A 203 -21.78 6.51 -9.23
C GLU A 203 -20.98 6.80 -10.52
N GLU A 204 -20.94 8.05 -11.00
CA GLU A 204 -20.07 8.45 -12.12
C GLU A 204 -18.58 8.16 -11.86
N VAL A 205 -18.11 8.37 -10.62
CA VAL A 205 -16.73 8.06 -10.24
C VAL A 205 -16.47 6.54 -10.22
N LEU A 206 -17.43 5.75 -9.75
CA LEU A 206 -17.34 4.29 -9.73
C LEU A 206 -17.35 3.74 -11.16
N ASP A 207 -18.25 4.21 -12.00
CA ASP A 207 -18.37 3.80 -13.40
C ASP A 207 -17.10 4.13 -14.19
N ASP A 208 -16.50 5.30 -13.95
CA ASP A 208 -15.20 5.67 -14.52
C ASP A 208 -14.07 4.70 -14.10
N LEU A 209 -14.10 4.19 -12.87
CA LEU A 209 -13.13 3.22 -12.36
C LEU A 209 -13.38 1.83 -12.94
N VAL A 210 -14.65 1.42 -13.04
CA VAL A 210 -15.08 0.17 -13.66
C VAL A 210 -14.69 0.13 -15.14
N VAL A 211 -14.88 1.21 -15.90
CA VAL A 211 -14.51 1.26 -17.33
C VAL A 211 -12.99 1.10 -17.54
N GLN A 212 -12.19 1.54 -16.57
CA GLN A 212 -10.73 1.35 -16.60
C GLN A 212 -10.30 -0.08 -16.24
N TYR A 213 -11.25 -0.95 -15.90
CA TYR A 213 -11.05 -2.29 -15.36
C TYR A 213 -11.89 -3.34 -16.14
N PRO A 214 -11.44 -4.58 -16.37
CA PRO A 214 -10.23 -5.21 -15.85
C PRO A 214 -8.95 -4.81 -16.61
N LEU A 215 -7.87 -4.62 -15.85
CA LEU A 215 -6.52 -4.68 -16.41
C LEU A 215 -6.09 -6.15 -16.54
N PRO A 216 -5.50 -6.58 -17.68
CA PRO A 216 -5.03 -7.96 -17.83
C PRO A 216 -4.11 -8.43 -16.69
N THR A 217 -3.31 -7.52 -16.13
CA THR A 217 -2.39 -7.77 -15.02
C THR A 217 -3.07 -7.93 -13.67
N LEU A 218 -4.34 -7.54 -13.52
CA LEU A 218 -5.10 -7.63 -12.27
C LEU A 218 -6.39 -8.44 -12.43
N ALA A 219 -6.49 -9.25 -13.50
CA ALA A 219 -7.69 -10.05 -13.77
C ALA A 219 -8.10 -10.93 -12.57
N VAL A 220 -7.15 -11.41 -11.77
CA VAL A 220 -7.39 -12.20 -10.54
C VAL A 220 -8.20 -11.46 -9.47
N PHE A 221 -8.22 -10.13 -9.49
CA PHE A 221 -8.94 -9.30 -8.51
C PHE A 221 -10.27 -8.77 -9.05
N TYR A 222 -10.69 -9.19 -10.25
CA TYR A 222 -11.87 -8.61 -10.89
C TYR A 222 -13.17 -8.88 -10.14
N ASP A 223 -13.41 -10.13 -9.73
CA ASP A 223 -14.65 -10.49 -9.03
C ASP A 223 -14.69 -9.84 -7.64
N THR A 224 -13.56 -9.85 -6.91
CA THR A 224 -13.42 -9.11 -5.65
C THR A 224 -13.73 -7.62 -5.79
N PHE A 225 -13.32 -6.99 -6.89
CA PHE A 225 -13.61 -5.58 -7.15
C PHE A 225 -15.10 -5.34 -7.42
N LEU A 226 -15.76 -6.22 -8.18
CA LEU A 226 -17.21 -6.12 -8.42
C LEU A 226 -18.01 -6.35 -7.13
N ALA A 227 -17.65 -7.34 -6.32
CA ALA A 227 -18.28 -7.57 -5.02
C ALA A 227 -18.13 -6.34 -4.11
N TRP A 228 -16.95 -5.71 -4.10
CA TRP A 228 -16.75 -4.45 -3.40
C TRP A 228 -17.64 -3.32 -3.95
N ASP A 229 -17.70 -3.15 -5.27
CA ASP A 229 -18.44 -2.07 -5.94
C ASP A 229 -19.95 -2.16 -5.63
N ASP A 230 -20.52 -3.37 -5.73
CA ASP A 230 -21.91 -3.68 -5.33
C ASP A 230 -22.17 -3.36 -3.85
N THR A 231 -21.24 -3.77 -2.99
CA THR A 231 -21.33 -3.55 -1.54
C THR A 231 -21.23 -2.07 -1.21
N PHE A 232 -20.35 -1.34 -1.89
CA PHE A 232 -20.14 0.09 -1.73
C PHE A 232 -21.37 0.88 -2.18
N ARG A 233 -21.93 0.58 -3.36
CA ARG A 233 -23.19 1.20 -3.84
C ARG A 233 -24.36 0.92 -2.90
N SER A 234 -24.45 -0.28 -2.35
CA SER A 234 -25.46 -0.63 -1.34
C SER A 234 -25.27 0.20 -0.07
N ALA A 235 -24.07 0.21 0.50
CA ALA A 235 -23.72 0.98 1.69
C ALA A 235 -23.97 2.48 1.50
N LEU A 236 -23.68 3.03 0.34
CA LEU A 236 -23.93 4.45 0.02
C LEU A 236 -25.40 4.85 0.21
N ARG A 237 -26.33 3.92 -0.07
CA ARG A 237 -27.78 4.16 -0.01
C ARG A 237 -28.35 3.92 1.39
N VAL A 238 -27.84 2.93 2.13
CA VAL A 238 -28.44 2.51 3.42
C VAL A 238 -27.60 2.89 4.64
N ASN A 239 -26.28 2.91 4.54
CA ASN A 239 -25.36 3.18 5.65
C ASN A 239 -24.04 3.83 5.16
N PRO A 240 -24.04 5.14 4.84
CA PRO A 240 -22.84 5.81 4.34
C PRO A 240 -21.66 5.79 5.30
N ALA A 241 -21.88 5.56 6.61
CA ALA A 241 -20.78 5.47 7.57
C ALA A 241 -19.86 4.27 7.29
N ALA A 242 -20.35 3.21 6.64
CA ALA A 242 -19.59 2.01 6.30
C ALA A 242 -18.68 2.19 5.06
N VAL A 243 -18.91 3.20 4.22
CA VAL A 243 -18.19 3.35 2.94
C VAL A 243 -16.69 3.62 3.13
N SER A 244 -16.30 4.24 4.25
CA SER A 244 -14.90 4.52 4.57
C SER A 244 -14.12 3.26 4.96
N SER A 245 -14.72 2.37 5.76
CA SER A 245 -14.09 1.07 6.09
C SER A 245 -14.02 0.16 4.87
N LEU A 246 -15.10 0.07 4.08
CA LEU A 246 -15.11 -0.68 2.82
C LEU A 246 -14.00 -0.22 1.86
N THR A 247 -13.83 1.10 1.72
CA THR A 247 -12.76 1.66 0.88
C THR A 247 -11.38 1.30 1.40
N ALA A 248 -11.17 1.39 2.72
CA ALA A 248 -9.89 1.06 3.33
C ALA A 248 -9.51 -0.41 3.10
N GLU A 249 -10.47 -1.32 3.25
CA GLU A 249 -10.30 -2.76 3.03
C GLU A 249 -10.01 -3.08 1.56
N CYS A 250 -10.78 -2.51 0.63
CA CYS A 250 -10.54 -2.70 -0.81
C CYS A 250 -9.18 -2.15 -1.23
N CYS A 251 -8.79 -0.99 -0.72
CA CYS A 251 -7.45 -0.46 -0.95
C CYS A 251 -6.35 -1.38 -0.40
N ASP A 252 -6.52 -1.99 0.78
CA ASP A 252 -5.59 -2.98 1.31
C ASP A 252 -5.48 -4.21 0.42
N ALA A 253 -6.60 -4.75 -0.04
CA ALA A 253 -6.61 -5.90 -0.94
C ALA A 253 -5.99 -5.59 -2.31
N LEU A 254 -6.41 -4.49 -2.94
CA LEU A 254 -5.92 -4.09 -4.25
C LEU A 254 -4.42 -3.75 -4.23
N CYS A 255 -3.95 -3.05 -3.20
CA CYS A 255 -2.53 -2.75 -3.06
C CYS A 255 -1.71 -4.03 -2.79
N PHE A 256 -2.22 -4.97 -1.98
CA PHE A 256 -1.58 -6.26 -1.77
C PHE A 256 -1.45 -7.04 -3.08
N VAL A 257 -2.56 -7.24 -3.80
CA VAL A 257 -2.57 -7.99 -5.06
C VAL A 257 -1.65 -7.35 -6.09
N SER A 258 -1.70 -6.03 -6.22
CA SER A 258 -0.85 -5.30 -7.18
C SER A 258 0.64 -5.44 -6.83
N CYS A 259 1.00 -5.39 -5.55
CA CYS A 259 2.37 -5.66 -5.10
C CYS A 259 2.78 -7.11 -5.36
N ALA A 260 1.90 -8.08 -5.05
CA ALA A 260 2.18 -9.50 -5.20
C ALA A 260 2.40 -9.89 -6.66
N VAL A 261 1.56 -9.40 -7.57
CA VAL A 261 1.69 -9.60 -9.02
C VAL A 261 2.98 -8.94 -9.53
N HIS A 262 3.23 -7.69 -9.16
CA HIS A 262 4.42 -6.98 -9.63
C HIS A 262 5.73 -7.64 -9.18
N ALA A 263 5.79 -8.08 -7.92
CA ALA A 263 6.98 -8.64 -7.33
C ALA A 263 7.12 -10.16 -7.53
N GLY A 264 6.10 -10.84 -8.08
CA GLY A 264 6.07 -12.29 -8.21
C GLY A 264 6.22 -13.01 -6.87
N MET A 265 5.60 -12.46 -5.82
CA MET A 265 5.82 -12.88 -4.43
C MET A 265 4.96 -14.05 -3.98
N VAL A 266 3.84 -14.29 -4.66
CA VAL A 266 2.78 -15.21 -4.25
C VAL A 266 2.42 -16.08 -5.45
N GLU A 267 2.24 -17.37 -5.23
CA GLU A 267 1.78 -18.29 -6.26
C GLU A 267 0.36 -17.92 -6.71
N GLU A 268 0.02 -18.18 -7.97
CA GLU A 268 -1.26 -17.77 -8.56
C GLU A 268 -2.47 -18.33 -7.79
N ASP A 269 -2.39 -19.59 -7.34
CA ASP A 269 -3.44 -20.24 -6.54
C ASP A 269 -3.63 -19.60 -5.15
N GLU A 270 -2.54 -19.19 -4.50
CA GLU A 270 -2.61 -18.52 -3.19
C GLU A 270 -3.18 -17.10 -3.32
N LEU A 271 -2.84 -16.41 -4.42
CA LEU A 271 -3.39 -15.10 -4.73
C LEU A 271 -4.88 -15.17 -5.06
N ALA A 272 -5.30 -16.18 -5.83
CA ALA A 272 -6.72 -16.43 -6.13
C ALA A 272 -7.52 -16.73 -4.86
N ALA A 273 -7.03 -17.62 -3.99
CA ALA A 273 -7.67 -17.93 -2.71
C ALA A 273 -7.80 -16.70 -1.79
N TYR A 274 -6.83 -15.78 -1.84
CA TYR A 274 -6.94 -14.51 -1.13
C TYR A 274 -8.04 -13.62 -1.70
N CYS A 275 -8.14 -13.50 -3.03
CA CYS A 275 -9.18 -12.72 -3.68
C CYS A 275 -10.58 -13.26 -3.33
N GLU A 276 -10.76 -14.58 -3.34
CA GLU A 276 -12.00 -15.26 -2.92
C GLU A 276 -12.33 -14.94 -1.44
N GLU A 277 -11.36 -15.03 -0.53
CA GLU A 277 -11.56 -14.68 0.90
C GLU A 277 -12.02 -13.22 1.09
N VAL A 278 -11.53 -12.30 0.27
CA VAL A 278 -11.89 -10.88 0.33
C VAL A 278 -13.26 -10.62 -0.32
N GLU A 279 -13.55 -11.29 -1.43
CA GLU A 279 -14.85 -11.25 -2.10
C GLU A 279 -15.97 -11.69 -1.15
N GLU A 280 -15.81 -12.85 -0.51
CA GLU A 280 -16.77 -13.37 0.48
C GLU A 280 -17.03 -12.39 1.63
N LYS A 281 -16.02 -11.61 2.04
CA LYS A 281 -16.19 -10.58 3.08
C LYS A 281 -17.04 -9.42 2.61
N PHE A 282 -16.85 -8.94 1.38
CA PHE A 282 -17.69 -7.88 0.84
C PHE A 282 -19.13 -8.37 0.66
N ASP A 283 -19.31 -9.56 0.11
CA ASP A 283 -20.63 -10.17 -0.03
C ASP A 283 -21.34 -10.32 1.32
N ALA A 284 -20.64 -10.77 2.37
CA ALA A 284 -21.20 -10.86 3.71
C ALA A 284 -21.65 -9.49 4.25
N VAL A 285 -20.85 -8.43 4.05
CA VAL A 285 -21.24 -7.06 4.45
C VAL A 285 -22.48 -6.61 3.67
N ARG A 286 -22.57 -6.89 2.37
CA ARG A 286 -23.75 -6.58 1.57
C ARG A 286 -24.99 -7.32 2.08
N GLU A 287 -24.86 -8.61 2.41
CA GLU A 287 -25.95 -9.41 2.97
C GLU A 287 -26.44 -8.85 4.32
N ASP A 288 -25.53 -8.43 5.20
CA ASP A 288 -25.86 -7.81 6.48
C ASP A 288 -26.62 -6.49 6.27
N LEU A 289 -26.14 -5.62 5.36
CA LEU A 289 -26.82 -4.38 4.99
C LEU A 289 -28.24 -4.65 4.45
N CYS A 290 -28.42 -5.72 3.67
CA CYS A 290 -29.71 -6.13 3.15
C CYS A 290 -30.68 -6.60 4.24
N GLN A 291 -30.17 -7.28 5.27
CA GLN A 291 -30.98 -7.75 6.39
C GLN A 291 -31.40 -6.61 7.33
N GLU A 292 -30.54 -5.61 7.53
CA GLU A 292 -30.81 -4.45 8.38
C GLU A 292 -31.80 -3.46 7.75
N HIS A 293 -31.82 -3.35 6.41
CA HIS A 293 -32.62 -2.37 5.67
C HIS A 293 -33.45 -2.99 4.51
N PRO A 294 -34.35 -3.95 4.78
CA PRO A 294 -35.07 -4.67 3.73
C PRO A 294 -36.01 -3.77 2.90
N GLU A 295 -36.43 -2.64 3.46
CA GLU A 295 -37.48 -1.77 2.87
C GLU A 295 -36.90 -0.74 1.88
N ASP A 296 -35.60 -0.43 1.99
CA ASP A 296 -34.90 0.54 1.15
C ASP A 296 -34.26 -0.09 -0.11
N LEU A 297 -34.23 -1.43 -0.19
CA LEU A 297 -33.65 -2.20 -1.31
C LEU A 297 -34.69 -2.75 -2.28
N CYS A 298 -35.97 -2.84 -1.90
CA CYS A 298 -37.04 -3.29 -2.79
C CYS A 298 -37.44 -2.27 -3.89
N ALA A 299 -36.81 -1.09 -3.93
CA ALA A 299 -36.99 -0.09 -4.97
C ALA A 299 -35.97 -0.19 -6.12
N VAL A 300 -35.16 -1.25 -6.18
CA VAL A 300 -34.23 -1.49 -7.29
C VAL A 300 -35.02 -2.04 -8.48
N GLU A 301 -35.53 -1.14 -9.32
CA GLU A 301 -35.73 -1.46 -10.73
C GLU A 301 -34.34 -1.78 -11.31
N MET A 302 -34.19 -2.95 -11.94
CA MET A 302 -32.93 -3.34 -12.61
C MET A 302 -32.40 -2.20 -13.47
N ASP A 303 -31.25 -1.66 -13.08
CA ASP A 303 -30.54 -0.60 -13.80
C ASP A 303 -29.66 -1.23 -14.92
N GLY A 304 -29.33 -0.46 -15.94
CA GLY A 304 -28.32 -0.78 -16.95
C GLY A 304 -26.94 -1.14 -16.38
N GLY A 305 -26.60 -0.68 -15.16
CA GLY A 305 -25.40 -1.12 -14.42
C GLY A 305 -25.38 -2.62 -14.14
N ASP A 306 -26.45 -3.18 -13.57
CA ASP A 306 -26.59 -4.63 -13.29
C ASP A 306 -26.49 -5.49 -14.58
N LEU A 307 -26.95 -4.94 -15.70
CA LEU A 307 -26.86 -5.57 -17.02
C LEU A 307 -25.43 -5.54 -17.57
N LEU A 308 -24.69 -4.44 -17.37
CA LEU A 308 -23.29 -4.32 -17.77
C LEU A 308 -22.43 -5.31 -16.97
N ASP A 309 -22.63 -5.37 -15.65
CA ASP A 309 -21.87 -6.26 -14.76
C ASP A 309 -22.12 -7.74 -15.08
N ARG A 310 -23.38 -8.14 -15.29
CA ARG A 310 -23.70 -9.49 -15.77
C ARG A 310 -23.08 -9.81 -17.12
N THR A 311 -23.06 -8.84 -18.03
CA THR A 311 -22.48 -9.01 -19.37
C THR A 311 -20.95 -9.16 -19.29
N MET A 312 -20.30 -8.39 -18.41
CA MET A 312 -18.86 -8.44 -18.19
C MET A 312 -18.44 -9.75 -17.51
N HIS A 313 -19.19 -10.18 -16.49
CA HIS A 313 -18.98 -11.48 -15.83
C HIS A 313 -19.13 -12.64 -16.83
N LEU A 314 -20.18 -12.64 -17.67
CA LEU A 314 -20.36 -13.62 -18.74
C LEU A 314 -19.21 -13.59 -19.77
N SER A 315 -18.74 -12.40 -20.14
CA SER A 315 -17.62 -12.24 -21.08
C SER A 315 -16.33 -12.86 -20.54
N ARG A 316 -16.06 -12.71 -19.24
CA ARG A 316 -14.90 -13.31 -18.57
C ARG A 316 -15.03 -14.82 -18.42
N SER A 317 -16.20 -15.34 -18.03
CA SER A 317 -16.44 -16.78 -17.98
C SER A 317 -16.17 -17.42 -19.36
N LEU A 318 -16.62 -16.79 -20.43
CA LEU A 318 -16.36 -17.23 -21.80
C LEU A 318 -14.88 -17.08 -22.20
N ALA A 319 -14.18 -16.03 -21.78
CA ALA A 319 -12.75 -15.84 -22.07
C ALA A 319 -11.87 -16.87 -21.33
N LEU A 320 -12.20 -17.19 -20.08
CA LEU A 320 -11.52 -18.21 -19.27
C LEU A 320 -11.80 -19.63 -19.77
N GLU A 321 -13.02 -19.93 -20.22
CA GLU A 321 -13.34 -21.20 -20.88
C GLU A 321 -12.55 -21.40 -22.18
N ASN A 322 -12.31 -20.32 -22.93
CA ASN A 322 -11.53 -20.35 -24.18
C ASN A 322 -10.01 -20.43 -23.96
N LEU A 323 -9.52 -20.25 -22.73
CA LEU A 323 -8.10 -20.37 -22.37
C LEU A 323 -7.71 -21.75 -21.86
N SER A 324 -8.65 -22.70 -21.71
CA SER A 324 -8.34 -24.10 -21.43
C SER A 324 -7.69 -24.77 -22.66
N PRO A 325 -6.39 -25.14 -22.64
CA PRO A 325 -5.80 -25.91 -23.72
C PRO A 325 -6.37 -27.32 -23.62
N GLY A 326 -7.04 -27.75 -24.69
CA GLY A 326 -7.56 -29.09 -24.80
C GLY A 326 -6.52 -30.14 -24.44
N ARG A 327 -6.96 -31.11 -23.62
CA ARG A 327 -6.42 -32.47 -23.62
C ARG A 327 -6.16 -32.91 -25.06
N ARG A 328 -4.89 -33.15 -25.39
CA ARG A 328 -4.44 -34.27 -26.23
C ARG A 328 -3.09 -34.75 -25.76
#